data_AF-A0A2N2ZR95-F1
#
_entry.id   AF-A0A2N2ZR95-F1
#
_cell.length_a   1.000
_cell.length_b   1.000
_cell.length_c   1.000
_cell.angle_alpha   90.00
_cell.angle_beta   90.00
_cell.angle_gamma   90.00
#
_symmetry.space_group_name_H-M   'P 1'
#
loop_
_entity.id
_entity.type
_entity.pdbx_description
1 polymer ?
#
loop_
_entity_poly.entity_id
_entity_poly.type
_entity_poly.pdbx_seq_one_letter_code
_entity_poly.pdbx_strand_id
1 'polypeptide(L)' 'MKTPERTVRQLFEEFKAKYTVDEVAASVQLSMLYKYLQHRCSYSNGDFFLEKDTRIHYLVEKYLKQVSPAIADKAF' A
#
# COMPACT_ATOMS: atom_id res chain seq x y z
N MET A 1 -5.71 14.10 11.72
CA MET A 1 -5.98 14.24 10.28
C MET A 1 -6.36 12.88 9.72
N LYS A 2 -7.46 12.76 8.96
CA LYS A 2 -7.77 11.51 8.24
C LYS A 2 -6.75 11.36 7.11
N THR A 3 -6.05 10.23 7.06
CA THR A 3 -5.18 9.90 5.93
C THR A 3 -6.03 9.92 4.65
N PRO A 4 -5.59 10.59 3.57
CA PRO A 4 -6.33 10.56 2.31
C PRO A 4 -6.53 9.11 1.85
N GLU A 5 -7.74 8.78 1.38
CA GLU A 5 -8.02 7.48 0.79
C GLU A 5 -7.16 7.33 -0.47
N ARG A 6 -6.40 6.24 -0.56
CA ARG A 6 -5.47 5.95 -1.67
C ARG A 6 -6.02 4.83 -2.52
N THR A 7 -5.86 4.94 -3.83
CA THR A 7 -6.22 3.86 -4.76
C THR A 7 -5.28 2.67 -4.60
N VAL A 8 -5.71 1.48 -5.04
CA VAL A 8 -4.86 0.29 -5.05
C VAL A 8 -3.57 0.53 -5.83
N ARG A 9 -3.63 1.25 -6.96
CA ARG A 9 -2.45 1.63 -7.74
C ARG A 9 -1.47 2.46 -6.92
N GLN A 10 -1.94 3.48 -6.21
CA GLN A 10 -1.08 4.31 -5.36
C GLN A 10 -0.43 3.48 -4.23
N LEU A 11 -1.21 2.61 -3.60
CA LEU A 11 -0.70 1.69 -2.58
C LEU A 11 0.37 0.73 -3.14
N PHE A 12 0.22 0.27 -4.38
CA PHE A 12 1.18 -0.62 -5.01
C PHE A 12 2.49 0.09 -5.39
N GLU A 13 2.42 1.32 -5.91
CA GLU A 13 3.61 2.12 -6.18
C GLU A 13 4.38 2.43 -4.90
N GLU A 14 3.68 2.82 -3.82
CA GLU A 14 4.30 3.02 -2.51
C GLU A 14 4.94 1.74 -1.96
N PHE A 15 4.27 0.60 -2.12
CA PHE A 15 4.83 -0.68 -1.68
C PHE A 15 6.15 -0.99 -2.39
N LYS A 16 6.20 -0.83 -3.72
CA LYS A 16 7.42 -1.04 -4.52
C LYS A 16 8.52 -0.04 -4.19
N ALA A 17 8.16 1.19 -3.79
CA ALA A 17 9.13 2.19 -3.37
C ALA A 17 9.73 1.90 -1.98
N LYS A 18 8.99 1.20 -1.12
CA LYS A 18 9.38 0.93 0.27
C LYS A 18 10.10 -0.40 0.48
N TYR A 19 9.79 -1.42 -0.32
CA TYR A 19 10.27 -2.78 -0.10
C TYR A 19 10.99 -3.34 -1.33
N THR A 20 12.14 -3.95 -1.09
CA THR A 20 12.90 -4.72 -2.08
C THR A 20 12.35 -6.12 -2.27
N VAL A 21 12.72 -6.79 -3.37
CA VAL A 21 12.29 -8.16 -3.67
C VAL A 21 12.73 -9.14 -2.57
N ASP A 22 13.93 -8.98 -2.02
CA ASP A 22 14.46 -9.85 -0.98
C ASP A 22 13.68 -9.71 0.34
N GLU A 23 13.33 -8.48 0.73
CA GLU A 23 12.48 -8.22 1.91
C GLU A 23 11.07 -8.81 1.74
N VAL A 24 10.52 -8.71 0.53
CA VAL A 24 9.21 -9.29 0.20
C VAL A 24 9.28 -10.82 0.24
N ALA A 25 10.36 -11.43 -0.23
CA ALA A 25 10.56 -12.88 -0.20
C ALA A 25 10.77 -13.41 1.23
N ALA A 26 11.42 -12.64 2.10
CA ALA A 26 11.69 -13.01 3.49
C ALA A 26 10.46 -12.90 4.42
N SER A 27 9.38 -12.25 3.99
CA SER A 27 8.19 -12.01 4.82
C SER A 27 6.90 -12.48 4.15
N VAL A 28 6.25 -13.48 4.76
CA VAL A 28 4.95 -14.00 4.31
C VAL A 28 3.91 -12.89 4.21
N GLN A 29 3.91 -11.94 5.15
CA GLN A 29 2.95 -10.82 5.16
C GLN A 29 3.21 -9.82 4.03
N LEU A 30 4.48 -9.49 3.74
CA LEU A 30 4.84 -8.63 2.62
C LEU A 30 4.55 -9.31 1.28
N SER A 31 4.88 -10.60 1.14
CA SER A 31 4.55 -11.38 -0.05
C SER A 31 3.05 -11.43 -0.32
N MET A 32 2.23 -11.61 0.73
CA MET A 32 0.77 -11.61 0.61
C MET A 32 0.24 -10.23 0.19
N LEU A 33 0.75 -9.15 0.78
CA LEU A 33 0.35 -7.78 0.42
C LEU A 33 0.76 -7.45 -1.02
N TYR A 34 2.00 -7.78 -1.43
CA TYR A 34 2.49 -7.60 -2.78
C TYR A 34 1.60 -8.30 -3.81
N LYS A 35 1.35 -9.61 -3.62
CA LYS A 35 0.51 -10.40 -4.52
C LYS A 35 -0.90 -9.84 -4.63
N TYR A 36 -1.49 -9.43 -3.50
CA TYR A 36 -2.81 -8.81 -3.51
C TYR A 36 -2.82 -7.50 -4.31
N LEU A 37 -1.90 -6.57 -4.03
CA LEU A 37 -1.85 -5.27 -4.71
C LEU A 37 -1.56 -5.43 -6.20
N GLN A 38 -0.63 -6.32 -6.56
CA GLN A 38 -0.34 -6.67 -7.95
C GLN A 38 -1.58 -7.23 -8.65
N HIS A 39 -2.27 -8.19 -8.03
CA HIS A 39 -3.50 -8.76 -8.58
C HIS A 39 -4.61 -7.72 -8.70
N ARG A 40 -4.81 -6.87 -7.70
CA ARG A 40 -5.85 -5.84 -7.76
C ARG A 40 -5.53 -4.75 -8.78
N CYS A 41 -4.25 -4.44 -9.01
CA CYS A 41 -3.84 -3.56 -10.12
C CYS A 41 -4.12 -4.15 -11.50
N SER A 42 -4.25 -5.48 -11.65
CA SER A 42 -4.65 -6.06 -12.94
C SER A 42 -6.14 -5.83 -13.25
N TYR A 43 -6.97 -5.50 -12.26
CA TYR A 43 -8.36 -5.09 -12.47
C TYR A 43 -8.46 -3.58 -12.54
N SER A 44 -9.09 -3.06 -13.59
CA SER A 44 -9.32 -1.61 -13.76
C SER A 44 -8.07 -0.77 -13.48
N ASN A 45 -6.88 -1.30 -13.81
CA ASN A 45 -5.59 -0.66 -13.55
C ASN A 45 -5.32 -0.29 -12.08
N GLY A 46 -6.11 -0.78 -11.10
CA GLY A 46 -5.99 -0.39 -9.69
C GLY A 46 -6.57 0.99 -9.35
N ASP A 47 -7.36 1.60 -10.23
CA ASP A 47 -7.99 2.92 -10.02
C ASP A 47 -9.28 2.84 -9.19
N PHE A 48 -9.22 2.10 -8.09
CA PHE A 48 -10.30 2.00 -7.12
C PHE A 48 -9.74 1.93 -5.69
N PHE A 49 -10.59 2.24 -4.71
CA PHE A 49 -10.22 2.19 -3.29
C PHE A 49 -10.34 0.78 -2.72
N LEU A 50 -9.48 0.47 -1.77
CA LEU A 50 -9.48 -0.83 -1.09
C LEU A 50 -10.69 -0.93 -0.16
N GLU A 51 -11.49 -1.99 -0.31
CA GLU A 51 -12.63 -2.25 0.57
C GLU A 51 -12.18 -2.45 2.03
N LYS A 52 -12.98 -1.96 2.97
CA LYS A 52 -12.60 -1.84 4.40
C LYS A 52 -12.60 -3.18 5.16
N ASP A 53 -13.19 -4.24 4.62
CA ASP A 53 -13.56 -5.44 5.39
C ASP A 53 -12.61 -6.64 5.25
N THR A 54 -11.32 -6.40 4.96
CA THR A 54 -10.38 -7.49 4.65
C THR A 54 -9.12 -7.47 5.50
N ARG A 55 -8.53 -8.66 5.73
CA ARG A 55 -7.20 -8.83 6.37
C ARG A 55 -6.11 -8.02 5.66
N ILE A 56 -6.31 -7.70 4.39
CA ILE A 56 -5.41 -6.84 3.62
C ILE A 56 -5.44 -5.41 4.12
N HIS A 57 -6.59 -4.90 4.59
CA HIS A 57 -6.67 -3.56 5.16
C HIS A 57 -5.66 -3.43 6.30
N TYR A 58 -5.64 -4.37 7.24
CA TYR A 58 -4.65 -4.40 8.33
C TYR A 58 -3.20 -4.37 7.82
N LEU A 59 -2.87 -5.13 6.76
CA LEU A 59 -1.51 -5.12 6.20
C LEU A 59 -1.16 -3.78 5.55
N VAL A 60 -2.10 -3.18 4.83
CA VAL A 60 -1.95 -1.84 4.26
C VAL A 60 -1.74 -0.82 5.37
N GLU A 61 -2.45 -0.92 6.48
CA GLU A 61 -2.23 -0.02 7.63
C GLU A 61 -0.85 -0.22 8.24
N LYS A 62 -0.49 -1.46 8.52
CA LYS A 62 0.79 -1.83 9.16
C LYS A 62 2.01 -1.44 8.33
N TYR A 63 1.97 -1.67 7.02
CA TYR A 63 3.14 -1.54 6.16
C TYR A 63 3.15 -0.24 5.35
N LEU A 64 1.98 0.30 5.01
CA LEU A 64 1.82 1.45 4.12
C LEU A 64 1.12 2.67 4.78
N LYS A 65 0.50 2.55 5.96
CA LYS A 65 -0.01 3.72 6.74
C LYS A 65 0.91 4.16 7.88
N GLN A 66 2.20 3.83 7.85
CA GLN A 66 3.14 4.69 8.56
C GLN A 66 3.08 6.07 7.90
N VAL A 67 2.59 7.06 8.66
CA VAL A 67 2.67 8.48 8.30
C VAL A 67 4.10 8.73 7.86
N SER A 68 4.33 8.82 6.56
CA SER A 68 5.60 9.32 6.06
C SER A 68 5.67 10.78 6.55
N PRO A 69 6.63 11.16 7.41
CA PRO A 69 6.76 12.55 7.82
C PRO A 69 7.14 13.47 6.63
N ALA A 70 7.40 12.90 5.45
CA ALA A 70 8.03 13.58 4.33
C ALA A 70 7.11 14.47 3.47
N ILE A 71 5.81 14.59 3.75
CA ILE A 71 4.92 15.53 3.04
C ILE A 71 4.02 16.32 4.02
N ALA A 72 4.53 16.61 5.22
CA ALA A 72 3.91 17.58 6.12
C ALA A 72 4.61 18.96 6.09
N ASP A 73 5.64 19.13 5.27
CA ASP A 73 6.45 20.34 5.23
C ASP A 73 6.61 20.83 3.79
N LYS A 74 5.57 21.54 3.31
CA LYS A 74 5.64 22.61 2.29
C LYS A 74 4.22 23.04 1.92
N ALA A 75 3.66 23.91 2.75
CA ALA A 75 2.80 24.99 2.29
C ALA A 75 3.02 26.16 3.24
N PHE A 76 3.88 27.07 2.77
CA PHE A 76 4.00 28.44 3.23
C PHE A 76 2.68 29.19 3.07
#